data_AF-A0A8S3IVI9-F1
#
_entry.id   AF-A0A8S3IVI9-F1
#
_cell.length_a   1.000
_cell.length_b   1.000
_cell.length_c   1.000
_cell.angle_alpha   90.00
_cell.angle_beta   90.00
_cell.angle_gamma   90.00
#
_symmetry.space_group_name_H-M   'P 1'
#
loop_
_entity.id
_entity.type
_entity.pdbx_description
1 polymer ?
#
loop_
_entity_poly.entity_id
_entity_poly.type
_entity_poly.pdbx_seq_one_letter_code
_entity_poly.pdbx_strand_id
1 'polypeptide(L)'
;MRICSWNINGLRSLRQPLRNVLEQLDSDIICFQETKVTRQALAETYARIDGYHTFYSWSRLREGYSGVAIFCKTSLTPIRAEE
;
A
#
# COMPACT_ATOMS: atom_id res chain seq x y z
N MET A 1 -0.22 -17.08 -9.06
CA MET A 1 -0.80 -15.77 -8.71
C MET A 1 -1.42 -15.84 -7.32
N ARG A 2 -0.96 -15.01 -6.38
CA ARG A 2 -1.43 -14.91 -5.00
C ARG A 2 -1.86 -13.48 -4.70
N ILE A 3 -3.04 -13.31 -4.11
CA ILE A 3 -3.57 -11.99 -3.73
C ILE A 3 -3.79 -11.97 -2.22
N CYS A 4 -3.20 -10.99 -1.55
CA CYS A 4 -3.40 -10.74 -0.12
C CYS A 4 -4.27 -9.49 0.06
N SER A 5 -5.21 -9.54 1.00
CA SER A 5 -5.97 -8.37 1.43
C SER A 5 -5.90 -8.26 2.95
N TRP A 6 -5.49 -7.10 3.46
CA TRP A 6 -5.31 -6.88 4.88
C TRP A 6 -5.69 -5.47 5.31
N ASN A 7 -6.64 -5.36 6.24
CA ASN A 7 -6.87 -4.14 6.98
C ASN A 7 -5.76 -3.97 8.03
N ILE A 8 -4.85 -3.02 7.81
CA ILE A 8 -3.63 -2.85 8.61
C ILE A 8 -3.81 -1.90 9.79
N ASN A 9 -4.98 -1.29 9.93
CA ASN A 9 -5.27 -0.31 10.98
C ASN A 9 -4.21 0.82 11.09
N GLY A 10 -3.75 1.31 9.95
CA GLY A 10 -2.80 2.41 9.80
C GLY A 10 -1.40 1.95 9.39
N LEU A 11 -0.80 2.58 8.39
CA LEU A 11 0.56 2.26 7.93
C LEU A 11 1.62 2.41 9.04
N ARG A 12 1.42 3.35 9.95
CA ARG A 12 2.32 3.59 11.10
C ARG A 12 2.23 2.49 12.17
N SER A 13 1.23 1.60 12.11
CA SER A 13 1.10 0.47 13.05
C SER A 13 2.11 -0.64 12.75
N LEU A 14 2.61 -0.69 11.52
CA LEU A 14 3.60 -1.67 11.08
C LEU A 14 4.93 -1.43 11.81
N ARG A 15 5.37 -2.44 12.56
CA ARG A 15 6.60 -2.39 13.38
C ARG A 15 7.87 -2.73 12.59
N GLN A 16 7.74 -2.97 11.30
CA GLN A 16 8.82 -3.33 10.39
C GLN A 16 8.77 -2.39 9.17
N PRO A 17 9.90 -2.18 8.47
CA PRO A 17 9.89 -1.49 7.18
C PRO A 17 8.86 -2.12 6.23
N LEU A 18 8.12 -1.29 5.50
CA LEU A 18 7.02 -1.77 4.63
C LEU A 18 7.50 -2.82 3.63
N ARG A 19 8.69 -2.66 3.04
CA ARG A 19 9.30 -3.66 2.15
C ARG A 19 9.35 -5.06 2.77
N ASN A 20 9.82 -5.17 4.01
CA ASN A 20 9.92 -6.46 4.70
C ASN A 20 8.54 -7.07 4.93
N VAL A 21 7.53 -6.24 5.25
CA VAL A 21 6.15 -6.70 5.40
C VAL A 21 5.62 -7.27 4.08
N LEU A 22 5.84 -6.57 2.95
CA LEU A 22 5.38 -7.04 1.64
C LEU A 22 6.09 -8.34 1.22
N GLU A 23 7.39 -8.45 1.45
CA GLU A 23 8.18 -9.67 1.19
C GLU A 23 7.68 -10.85 2.05
N GLN A 24 7.37 -10.63 3.33
CA GLN A 24 6.84 -11.66 4.23
C GLN A 24 5.43 -12.14 3.85
N LEU A 25 4.60 -11.27 3.28
CA LEU A 25 3.26 -11.64 2.80
C LEU A 25 3.29 -12.55 1.57
N ASP A 26 4.44 -12.63 0.88
CA ASP A 26 4.70 -13.45 -0.30
C ASP A 26 3.50 -13.57 -1.25
N SER A 27 3.05 -12.40 -1.70
CA SER A 27 1.89 -12.27 -2.57
C SER A 27 2.23 -11.40 -3.77
N ASP A 28 1.60 -11.72 -4.88
CA ASP A 28 1.81 -11.02 -6.16
C ASP A 28 1.11 -9.66 -6.18
N ILE A 29 -0.06 -9.60 -5.55
CA ILE A 29 -0.83 -8.38 -5.32
C ILE A 29 -1.18 -8.31 -3.83
N ILE A 30 -0.91 -7.18 -3.20
CA ILE A 30 -1.19 -6.92 -1.78
C ILE A 30 -2.07 -5.69 -1.69
N CYS A 31 -3.26 -5.84 -1.11
CA CYS A 31 -4.26 -4.79 -0.91
C CYS A 31 -4.33 -4.44 0.58
N PHE A 32 -3.90 -3.23 0.94
CA PHE A 32 -4.04 -2.71 2.29
C PHE A 32 -5.24 -1.78 2.42
N GLN A 33 -6.00 -1.94 3.50
CA GLN A 33 -7.09 -1.04 3.89
C GLN A 33 -6.79 -0.35 5.22
N GLU A 34 -7.49 0.77 5.48
CA GLU A 34 -7.27 1.63 6.64
C GLU A 34 -5.81 2.08 6.71
N THR A 35 -5.24 2.56 5.61
CA THR A 35 -3.84 3.02 5.61
C THR A 35 -3.64 4.26 6.49
N LYS A 36 -4.70 5.06 6.67
CA LYS A 36 -4.76 6.27 7.51
C LYS A 36 -3.66 7.28 7.20
N VAL A 37 -3.27 7.36 5.93
CA VAL A 37 -2.29 8.33 5.43
C VAL A 37 -2.93 9.25 4.40
N THR A 38 -2.42 10.47 4.31
CA THR A 38 -2.76 11.44 3.26
C THR A 38 -1.57 11.62 2.33
N ARG A 39 -1.80 12.21 1.15
CA ARG A 39 -0.71 12.52 0.19
C ARG A 39 0.45 13.30 0.81
N GLN A 40 0.14 14.27 1.67
CA GLN A 40 1.13 15.14 2.30
C GLN A 40 1.94 14.43 3.38
N ALA A 41 1.34 13.43 4.05
CA ALA A 41 1.97 12.68 5.13
C ALA A 41 2.67 11.39 4.66
N LEU A 42 2.56 11.03 3.38
CA LEU A 42 3.14 9.82 2.82
C LEU A 42 4.63 10.03 2.53
N ALA A 43 5.50 9.37 3.29
CA ALA A 43 6.94 9.41 3.02
C ALA A 43 7.28 8.65 1.73
N GLU A 44 8.36 9.05 1.05
CA GLU A 44 8.80 8.46 -0.22
C GLU A 44 9.04 6.95 -0.10
N THR A 45 9.54 6.49 1.05
CA THR A 45 9.77 5.07 1.35
C THR A 45 8.51 4.20 1.38
N TYR A 46 7.33 4.81 1.53
CA TYR A 46 6.04 4.12 1.40
C TYR A 46 5.47 4.26 -0.01
N ALA A 47 5.76 5.37 -0.71
CA ALA A 47 5.25 5.64 -2.04
C ALA A 47 5.99 4.84 -3.14
N ARG A 48 7.30 4.63 -2.99
CA ARG A 48 8.16 3.95 -3.96
C ARG A 48 8.82 2.76 -3.29
N ILE A 49 8.45 1.56 -3.74
CA ILE A 49 9.03 0.31 -3.24
C ILE A 49 9.56 -0.46 -4.43
N ASP A 50 10.87 -0.71 -4.41
CA ASP A 50 11.54 -1.46 -5.46
C ASP A 50 10.88 -2.82 -5.68
N GLY A 51 10.63 -3.16 -6.93
CA GLY A 51 9.96 -4.42 -7.32
C GLY A 51 8.43 -4.39 -7.24
N TYR A 52 7.82 -3.26 -6.86
CA TYR A 52 6.36 -3.10 -6.81
C TYR A 52 5.90 -1.86 -7.57
N HIS A 53 4.78 -2.01 -8.29
CA HIS A 53 3.91 -0.91 -8.66
C HIS A 53 3.00 -0.58 -7.47
N THR A 54 3.03 0.67 -7.03
CA THR A 54 2.31 1.11 -5.83
C THR A 54 1.22 2.12 -6.17
N PHE A 55 0.02 1.91 -5.66
CA PHE A 55 -1.13 2.77 -5.87
C PHE A 55 -1.77 3.09 -4.52
N TYR A 56 -2.24 4.32 -4.37
CA TYR A 56 -2.88 4.80 -3.14
C TYR A 56 -4.16 5.55 -3.48
N SER A 57 -5.14 5.43 -2.60
CA SER A 57 -6.27 6.35 -2.51
C SER A 57 -6.45 6.72 -1.02
N TRP A 58 -6.73 7.98 -0.73
CA TRP A 58 -6.78 8.50 0.63
C TRP A 58 -8.00 9.40 0.84
N SER A 59 -8.40 9.55 2.11
CA SER A 59 -9.47 10.49 2.49
C SER A 59 -9.08 11.94 2.14
N ARG A 60 -9.99 12.64 1.46
CA ARG A 60 -9.87 14.09 1.16
C ARG A 60 -10.52 14.98 2.22
N LEU A 61 -11.33 14.39 3.09
CA LEU A 61 -12.16 15.11 4.06
C LEU A 61 -11.53 15.16 5.46
N ARG A 62 -10.74 14.14 5.82
CA ARG A 62 -10.19 13.97 7.17
C ARG A 62 -8.83 13.30 7.14
N GLU A 63 -7.86 13.90 7.82
CA GLU A 63 -6.52 13.32 8.04
C GLU A 63 -6.59 12.11 8.98
N GLY A 64 -5.74 11.11 8.74
CA GLY A 64 -5.66 9.91 9.60
C GLY A 64 -6.87 8.99 9.50
N TYR A 65 -7.72 9.17 8.48
CA TYR A 65 -8.96 8.42 8.30
C TYR A 65 -8.97 7.65 6.99
N SER A 66 -9.47 6.41 7.02
CA SER A 66 -9.64 5.54 5.85
C SER A 66 -8.35 5.37 5.04
N GLY A 67 -8.45 5.27 3.72
CA GLY A 67 -7.34 5.10 2.79
C GLY A 67 -7.03 3.64 2.48
N VAL A 68 -6.62 3.41 1.24
CA VAL A 68 -6.24 2.10 0.70
C VAL A 68 -4.92 2.20 -0.06
N ALA A 69 -4.20 1.08 -0.14
CA ALA A 69 -3.01 0.94 -0.95
C ALA A 69 -2.99 -0.40 -1.66
N ILE A 70 -2.47 -0.43 -2.88
CA ILE A 70 -2.24 -1.66 -3.64
C ILE A 70 -0.78 -1.71 -4.03
N PHE A 71 -0.14 -2.85 -3.78
CA PHE A 71 1.21 -3.17 -4.21
C PHE A 71 1.14 -4.35 -5.16
N CYS A 72 1.60 -4.18 -6.39
CA CYS A 72 1.62 -5.22 -7.42
C CYS A 72 3.07 -5.50 -7.83
N LYS A 73 3.53 -6.75 -7.76
CA LYS A 73 4.90 -7.09 -8.21
C LYS A 73 5.12 -6.63 -9.65
N THR A 74 6.32 -6.16 -9.98
CA THR A 74 6.66 -5.67 -11.34
C THR A 74 6.44 -6.70 -12.44
N SER A 75 6.50 -8.00 -12.12
CA SER A 75 6.19 -9.10 -13.05
C SER A 75 4.72 -9.17 -13.47
N LEU A 76 3.81 -8.47 -12.78
CA LEU A 76 2.39 -8.38 -13.08
C LEU A 76 2.02 -6.91 -13.27
N THR A 77 2.39 -6.36 -14.41
CA THR A 77 2.16 -4.95 -14.72
C THR A 77 0.66 -4.63 -14.82
N PRO A 78 0.12 -3.70 -14.01
CA PRO A 78 -1.27 -3.27 -14.13
C PRO A 78 -1.52 -2.55 -15.47
N ILE A 79 -2.65 -2.84 -16.11
CA ILE A 79 -3.03 -2.20 -17.39
C ILE A 79 -3.53 -0.77 -17.16
N ARG A 80 -4.26 -0.53 -16.06
CA ARG A 80 -4.87 0.76 -15.71
C ARG A 80 -5.01 0.86 -14.19
N ALA A 81 -4.83 2.06 -13.65
CA ALA A 81 -5.10 2.39 -12.25
C ALA A 81 -5.68 3.80 -12.17
N GLU A 82 -6.76 3.97 -11.42
CA GLU A 82 -7.51 5.23 -11.29
C GLU A 82 -7.92 5.45 -9.84
N GLU A 83 -8.06 6.72 -9.46
CA GLU A 83 -8.58 7.18 -8.16
C GLU A 83 -9.92 7.88 -8.32
#